data_AF-A0A9N8RAE5-F1
#
_entry.id   AF-A0A9N8RAE5-F1
#
_cell.length_a   1.000
_cell.length_b   1.000
_cell.length_c   1.000
_cell.angle_alpha   90.00
_cell.angle_beta   90.00
_cell.angle_gamma   90.00
#
_symmetry.space_group_name_H-M   'P 1'
#
loop_
_entity.id
_entity.type
_entity.pdbx_description
1 polymer ?
#
loop_
_entity_poly.entity_id
_entity_poly.type
_entity_poly.pdbx_seq_one_letter_code
_entity_poly.pdbx_strand_id
1 'polypeptide(L)'
;MHLDHKLPWKTIASHFTLARDGSSPNYNLIALGLSTQDAALGHFSRIFIATIEEFSNTETSKINLNQVNGKLFSDDVLNFPEHHFGLGPHDTNSALNNPLDAKHQELKYWKGRASTASEYGTSPEYSTSYSTADGDLADAAKMLVITAAVSDNQAIRREALSALCQLSAHVPMSHLRGLSWGHGFGLSLVASEALKLYMLLNLIEAVQSRGAQQVSLLRVKILLCALGNYSLQNYDYPAQNIPHRAFWHSLGITESWADRQADGIRESDEPVVDPLGLGDDEVHQEARLNLKKYLKDCFAILYVYDVFLKQIASEQKRKEFWSYEINRVFFYL
;
A
#
# COMPACT_ATOMS: atom_id res chain seq x y z
N MET A 1 18.05 1.60 -4.33
CA MET A 1 16.80 2.41 -4.17
C MET A 1 15.97 2.51 -5.44
N HIS A 2 14.64 2.60 -5.33
CA HIS A 2 13.76 2.96 -6.43
C HIS A 2 13.65 4.50 -6.54
N LEU A 3 13.65 5.03 -7.77
CA LEU A 3 13.60 6.47 -8.07
C LEU A 3 14.66 7.32 -7.34
N ASP A 4 15.85 6.78 -7.16
CA ASP A 4 17.00 7.44 -6.51
C ASP A 4 17.47 8.74 -7.18
N HIS A 5 17.24 8.85 -8.49
CA HIS A 5 17.52 10.02 -9.30
C HIS A 5 16.41 11.10 -9.23
N LYS A 6 15.20 10.76 -8.77
CA LYS A 6 14.08 11.71 -8.65
C LYS A 6 13.79 12.12 -7.21
N LEU A 7 13.87 11.18 -6.27
CA LEU A 7 13.55 11.43 -4.86
C LEU A 7 14.82 11.74 -4.06
N PRO A 8 14.82 12.76 -3.18
CA PRO A 8 16.01 13.20 -2.47
C PRO A 8 16.32 12.31 -1.25
N TRP A 9 16.42 10.99 -1.46
CA TRP A 9 16.69 9.99 -0.42
C TRP A 9 17.97 10.27 0.35
N LYS A 10 19.05 10.63 -0.35
CA LYS A 10 20.35 10.96 0.29
C LYS A 10 20.24 12.16 1.24
N THR A 11 19.47 13.18 0.84
CA THR A 11 19.24 14.38 1.64
C THR A 11 18.48 14.02 2.92
N ILE A 12 17.34 13.34 2.81
CA ILE A 12 16.54 12.99 3.99
C ILE A 12 17.26 11.97 4.88
N ALA A 13 17.94 10.97 4.30
CA ALA A 13 18.70 9.98 5.04
C ALA A 13 19.82 10.60 5.89
N SER A 14 20.33 11.77 5.51
CA SER A 14 21.35 12.48 6.30
C SER A 14 20.91 12.89 7.71
N HIS A 15 19.60 12.88 7.96
CA HIS A 15 18.98 13.18 9.25
C HIS A 15 18.70 11.96 10.11
N PHE A 16 19.01 10.76 9.63
CA PHE A 16 18.73 9.51 10.32
C PHE A 16 19.98 8.65 10.46
N THR A 17 19.98 7.78 11.47
CA THR A 17 20.99 6.74 11.66
C THR A 17 20.36 5.46 12.16
N LEU A 18 21.06 4.33 12.00
CA LEU A 18 20.71 3.07 12.63
C LEU A 18 21.51 2.92 13.92
N ALA A 19 20.81 2.84 15.05
CA ALA A 19 21.42 2.63 16.37
C ALA A 19 20.87 1.35 16.99
N ARG A 20 21.69 0.65 17.78
CA ARG A 20 21.26 -0.57 18.46
C ARG A 20 20.19 -0.25 19.52
N ASP A 21 19.16 -1.07 19.60
CA ASP A 21 18.04 -0.91 20.54
C ASP A 21 18.41 -1.41 21.95
N GLY A 22 19.24 -0.65 22.67
CA GLY A 22 19.69 -1.02 24.01
C GLY A 22 20.40 -2.38 24.05
N SER A 23 19.89 -3.32 24.85
CA SER A 23 20.40 -4.70 24.93
C SER A 23 19.86 -5.63 23.84
N SER A 24 18.86 -5.20 23.07
CA SER A 24 18.25 -6.00 22.01
C SER A 24 19.26 -6.32 20.88
N PRO A 25 19.09 -7.45 20.17
CA PRO A 25 19.79 -7.68 18.91
C PRO A 25 19.31 -6.76 17.78
N ASN A 26 18.24 -5.99 17.95
CA ASN A 26 17.68 -5.14 16.90
C ASN A 26 18.28 -3.74 16.86
N TYR A 27 18.01 -3.04 15.76
CA TYR A 27 18.39 -1.65 15.51
C TYR A 27 17.15 -0.81 15.30
N ASN A 28 17.18 0.41 15.82
CA ASN A 28 16.18 1.44 15.54
C ASN A 28 16.72 2.39 14.48
N LEU A 29 15.84 2.80 13.57
CA LEU A 29 16.06 3.94 12.70
C LEU A 29 15.66 5.19 13.48
N ILE A 30 16.64 6.02 13.84
CA ILE A 30 16.42 7.16 14.73
C ILE A 30 16.75 8.48 14.05
N ALA A 31 15.96 9.50 14.34
CA ALA A 31 16.27 10.88 13.97
C ALA A 31 17.49 11.40 14.75
N LEU A 32 18.37 12.15 14.06
CA LEU A 32 19.55 12.79 14.66
C LEU A 32 19.23 14.12 15.36
N GLY A 33 18.01 14.65 15.22
CA GLY A 33 17.60 15.91 15.85
C GLY A 33 18.32 17.14 15.31
N LEU A 34 18.73 17.11 14.04
CA LEU A 34 19.40 18.25 13.39
C LEU A 34 18.41 19.41 13.21
N SER A 35 18.87 20.65 13.38
CA SER A 35 18.04 21.86 13.22
C SER A 35 17.43 22.02 11.82
N THR A 36 18.01 21.36 10.81
CA THR A 36 17.56 21.38 9.42
C THR A 36 16.60 20.24 9.07
N GLN A 37 16.22 19.38 10.03
CA GLN A 37 15.40 18.19 9.78
C GLN A 37 14.02 18.52 9.22
N ASP A 38 13.31 19.48 9.79
CA ASP A 38 11.98 19.88 9.32
C ASP A 38 12.04 20.45 7.89
N ALA A 39 13.08 21.23 7.58
CA ALA A 39 13.29 21.77 6.25
C ALA A 39 13.58 20.66 5.22
N ALA A 40 14.40 19.67 5.60
CA ALA A 40 14.70 18.52 4.76
C ALA A 40 13.47 17.64 4.52
N LEU A 41 12.68 17.38 5.57
CA LEU A 41 11.41 16.65 5.48
C LEU A 41 10.40 17.40 4.59
N GLY A 42 10.25 18.72 4.78
CA GLY A 42 9.38 19.55 3.96
C GLY A 42 9.81 19.56 2.48
N HIS A 43 11.10 19.62 2.19
CA HIS A 43 11.61 19.48 0.82
C HIS A 43 11.33 18.10 0.25
N PHE A 44 11.66 17.03 0.99
CA PHE A 44 11.42 15.65 0.58
C PHE A 44 9.94 15.39 0.26
N SER A 45 9.05 15.76 1.17
CA SER A 45 7.59 15.59 1.02
C SER A 45 7.07 16.27 -0.25
N ARG A 46 7.46 17.52 -0.51
CA ARG A 46 7.06 18.24 -1.73
C ARG A 46 7.51 17.53 -3.01
N ILE A 47 8.77 17.07 -3.07
CA ILE A 47 9.29 16.36 -4.25
C ILE A 47 8.61 15.01 -4.42
N PHE A 48 8.35 14.30 -3.32
CA PHE A 48 7.64 13.02 -3.34
C PHE A 48 6.22 13.19 -3.89
N ILE A 49 5.45 14.16 -3.37
CA ILE A 49 4.09 14.47 -3.84
C ILE A 49 4.11 14.84 -5.32
N ALA A 50 5.02 15.74 -5.73
CA ALA A 50 5.15 16.12 -7.14
C ALA A 50 5.46 14.91 -8.04
N THR A 51 6.26 13.96 -7.55
CA THR A 51 6.56 12.73 -8.28
C THR A 51 5.32 11.83 -8.40
N ILE A 52 4.55 11.64 -7.32
CA ILE A 52 3.25 10.93 -7.41
C ILE A 52 2.35 11.59 -8.46
N GLU A 53 2.23 12.92 -8.41
CA GLU A 53 1.37 13.69 -9.32
C GLU A 53 1.80 13.57 -10.79
N GLU A 54 3.10 13.54 -11.08
CA GLU A 54 3.64 13.34 -12.43
C GLU A 54 3.18 11.99 -13.03
N PHE A 55 3.34 10.91 -12.27
CA PHE A 55 2.94 9.56 -12.71
C PHE A 55 1.42 9.43 -12.79
N SER A 56 0.69 9.97 -11.82
CA SER A 56 -0.78 9.89 -11.81
C SER A 56 -1.40 10.72 -12.94
N ASN A 57 -0.81 11.86 -13.31
CA ASN A 57 -1.24 12.63 -14.49
C ASN A 57 -1.07 11.81 -15.78
N THR A 58 0.04 11.08 -15.90
CA THR A 58 0.30 10.20 -17.04
C THR A 58 -0.75 9.09 -17.12
N GLU A 59 -1.10 8.45 -16.00
CA GLU A 59 -2.12 7.39 -15.96
C GLU A 59 -3.55 7.91 -16.17
N THR A 60 -3.86 9.13 -15.72
CA THR A 60 -5.21 9.73 -15.89
C THR A 60 -5.60 9.86 -17.37
N SER A 61 -4.63 10.11 -18.24
CA SER A 61 -4.85 10.20 -19.69
C SER A 61 -5.31 8.89 -20.35
N LYS A 62 -5.21 7.76 -19.63
CA LYS A 62 -5.45 6.40 -20.15
C LYS A 62 -6.81 5.81 -19.74
N ILE A 63 -7.60 6.55 -18.96
CA ILE A 63 -8.89 6.10 -18.41
C ILE A 63 -9.98 6.19 -19.47
N ASN A 64 -10.84 5.17 -19.55
CA ASN A 64 -12.06 5.21 -20.34
C ASN A 64 -13.31 5.21 -19.45
N LEU A 65 -13.97 6.37 -19.31
CA LEU A 65 -15.18 6.52 -18.49
C LEU A 65 -16.48 6.18 -19.24
N ASN A 66 -16.44 5.99 -20.57
CA ASN A 66 -17.64 5.81 -21.39
C ASN A 66 -18.06 4.34 -21.54
N GLN A 67 -17.41 3.42 -20.82
CA GLN A 67 -17.48 1.99 -21.06
C GLN A 67 -18.38 1.27 -20.03
N VAL A 68 -19.64 1.70 -19.87
CA VAL A 68 -20.61 0.95 -19.06
C VAL A 68 -21.84 0.60 -19.89
N ASN A 69 -21.72 -0.46 -20.69
CA ASN A 69 -22.85 -1.25 -21.18
C ASN A 69 -22.56 -2.71 -20.82
N GLY A 70 -22.81 -3.10 -19.56
CA GLY A 70 -22.56 -4.46 -19.06
C GLY A 70 -21.81 -4.48 -17.72
N LYS A 71 -20.83 -5.39 -17.62
CA LYS A 71 -19.94 -5.56 -16.47
C LYS A 71 -18.98 -4.36 -16.33
N LEU A 72 -18.69 -3.97 -15.09
CA LEU A 72 -17.74 -2.93 -14.70
C LEU A 72 -16.29 -3.31 -15.08
N PHE A 73 -15.97 -4.61 -14.99
CA PHE A 73 -14.70 -5.19 -15.40
C PHE A 73 -14.90 -6.64 -15.84
N SER A 74 -13.98 -7.13 -16.67
CA SER A 74 -13.96 -8.47 -17.26
C SER A 74 -13.64 -9.57 -16.26
N ASP A 75 -13.79 -10.82 -16.70
CA ASP A 75 -13.39 -11.99 -15.90
C ASP A 75 -11.85 -12.09 -15.78
N ASP A 76 -11.10 -11.46 -16.69
CA ASP A 76 -9.63 -11.38 -16.59
C ASP A 76 -9.20 -10.54 -15.40
N VAL A 77 -9.87 -9.40 -15.16
CA VAL A 77 -9.64 -8.57 -13.95
C VAL A 77 -10.13 -9.31 -12.70
N LEU A 78 -11.27 -10.00 -12.78
CA LEU A 78 -11.82 -10.79 -11.67
C LEU A 78 -10.86 -11.89 -11.21
N ASN A 79 -10.29 -12.64 -12.15
CA ASN A 79 -9.43 -13.79 -11.85
C ASN A 79 -7.95 -13.42 -11.64
N PHE A 80 -7.57 -12.16 -11.91
CA PHE A 80 -6.19 -11.69 -11.74
C PHE A 80 -5.64 -11.95 -10.32
N PRO A 81 -6.35 -11.64 -9.22
CA PRO A 81 -5.80 -11.83 -7.88
C PRO A 81 -5.47 -13.30 -7.56
N GLU A 82 -6.33 -14.22 -8.00
CA GLU A 82 -6.12 -15.68 -7.83
C GLU A 82 -4.87 -16.15 -8.57
N HIS A 83 -4.74 -15.77 -9.85
CA HIS A 83 -3.59 -16.19 -10.66
C HIS A 83 -2.28 -15.51 -10.26
N HIS A 84 -2.32 -14.22 -9.93
CA HIS A 84 -1.11 -13.43 -9.69
C HIS A 84 -0.58 -13.59 -8.26
N PHE A 85 -1.46 -13.69 -7.27
CA PHE A 85 -1.08 -13.80 -5.86
C PHE A 85 -1.31 -15.19 -5.26
N GLY A 86 -1.83 -16.15 -6.04
CA GLY A 86 -2.10 -17.51 -5.57
C GLY A 86 -3.23 -17.58 -4.54
N LEU A 87 -4.21 -16.65 -4.62
CA LEU A 87 -5.34 -16.62 -3.69
C LEU A 87 -6.34 -17.73 -4.00
N GLY A 88 -7.05 -18.18 -2.98
CA GLY A 88 -8.27 -18.97 -3.16
C GLY A 88 -9.41 -18.12 -3.74
N PRO A 89 -10.48 -18.77 -4.23
CA PRO A 89 -11.68 -18.06 -4.70
C PRO A 89 -12.30 -17.20 -3.59
N HIS A 90 -13.13 -16.25 -3.98
CA HIS A 90 -13.89 -15.43 -3.03
C HIS A 90 -14.75 -16.32 -2.12
N ASP A 91 -14.62 -16.14 -0.82
CA ASP A 91 -15.37 -16.88 0.20
C ASP A 91 -15.59 -16.00 1.43
N THR A 92 -14.48 -15.55 2.02
CA THR A 92 -14.46 -14.64 3.16
C THR A 92 -13.59 -13.42 2.87
N ASN A 93 -13.76 -12.36 3.67
CA ASN A 93 -12.88 -11.20 3.61
C ASN A 93 -11.58 -11.56 4.33
N SER A 94 -10.60 -12.03 3.56
CA SER A 94 -9.30 -12.48 4.05
C SER A 94 -8.22 -12.18 3.01
N ALA A 95 -6.98 -12.05 3.46
CA ALA A 95 -5.81 -11.88 2.59
C ALA A 95 -5.43 -13.19 1.85
N LEU A 96 -6.15 -14.28 2.09
CA LEU A 96 -5.97 -15.57 1.43
C LEU A 96 -7.02 -15.84 0.34
N ASN A 97 -8.07 -15.02 0.25
CA ASN A 97 -9.16 -15.17 -0.68
C ASN A 97 -9.23 -13.97 -1.63
N ASN A 98 -9.73 -14.19 -2.84
CA ASN A 98 -9.96 -13.14 -3.81
C ASN A 98 -10.96 -12.10 -3.26
N PRO A 99 -10.62 -10.81 -3.16
CA PRO A 99 -11.59 -9.78 -2.77
C PRO A 99 -12.67 -9.49 -3.82
N LEU A 100 -12.49 -9.99 -5.05
CA LEU A 100 -13.39 -9.81 -6.18
C LEU A 100 -14.25 -11.06 -6.41
N ASP A 101 -15.50 -10.84 -6.78
CA ASP A 101 -16.49 -11.88 -7.11
C ASP A 101 -17.32 -11.40 -8.32
N ALA A 102 -18.04 -12.30 -8.99
CA ALA A 102 -18.88 -11.98 -10.15
C ALA A 102 -19.89 -10.86 -9.85
N LYS A 103 -20.49 -10.82 -8.65
CA LYS A 103 -21.41 -9.74 -8.25
C LYS A 103 -20.72 -8.36 -8.22
N HIS A 104 -19.42 -8.30 -7.96
CA HIS A 104 -18.63 -7.07 -7.92
C HIS A 104 -18.45 -6.44 -9.31
N GLN A 105 -18.67 -7.23 -10.38
CA GLN A 105 -18.69 -6.73 -11.75
C GLN A 105 -19.97 -5.92 -12.06
N GLU A 106 -21.01 -5.98 -11.22
CA GLU A 106 -22.28 -5.31 -11.50
C GLU A 106 -22.35 -3.94 -10.80
N LEU A 107 -22.37 -2.85 -11.58
CA LEU A 107 -22.53 -1.51 -11.01
C LEU A 107 -23.83 -1.36 -10.19
N LYS A 108 -24.90 -2.09 -10.57
CA LYS A 108 -26.17 -2.09 -9.85
C LYS A 108 -26.06 -2.70 -8.44
N TYR A 109 -25.22 -3.72 -8.27
CA TYR A 109 -24.95 -4.32 -6.96
C TYR A 109 -24.43 -3.25 -5.99
N TRP A 110 -23.41 -2.50 -6.41
CA TRP A 110 -22.84 -1.42 -5.60
C TRP A 110 -23.82 -0.28 -5.32
N LYS A 111 -24.57 0.15 -6.33
CA LYS A 111 -25.61 1.17 -6.15
C LYS A 111 -26.69 0.74 -5.16
N GLY A 112 -27.11 -0.52 -5.19
CA GLY A 112 -28.11 -1.06 -4.28
C GLY A 112 -27.61 -1.20 -2.83
N ARG A 113 -26.29 -1.30 -2.65
CA ARG A 113 -25.65 -1.36 -1.33
C ARG A 113 -25.47 -0.02 -0.64
N ALA A 114 -25.40 1.07 -1.38
CA ALA A 114 -25.26 2.39 -0.77
C ALA A 114 -26.56 2.72 -0.01
N SER A 115 -26.50 2.77 1.31
CA SER A 115 -27.67 2.99 2.17
C SER A 115 -28.39 4.28 1.77
N THR A 116 -29.69 4.17 1.48
CA THR A 116 -30.58 5.33 1.48
C THR A 116 -30.81 5.72 2.93
N ALA A 117 -30.66 7.00 3.28
CA ALA A 117 -30.81 7.53 4.63
C ALA A 117 -32.26 7.44 5.20
N SER A 118 -33.04 6.42 4.84
CA SER A 118 -34.45 6.27 5.19
C SER A 118 -34.72 5.49 6.48
N GLU A 119 -33.71 4.91 7.14
CA GLU A 119 -33.94 4.17 8.41
C GLU A 119 -33.86 5.04 9.68
N TYR A 120 -33.42 6.30 9.58
CA TYR A 120 -33.41 7.23 10.71
C TYR A 120 -33.99 8.60 10.35
N GLY A 121 -35.22 8.63 9.85
CA GLY A 121 -36.16 9.77 10.00
C GLY A 121 -35.70 11.17 9.60
N THR A 122 -34.63 11.33 8.83
CA THR A 122 -34.11 12.63 8.39
C THR A 122 -34.36 12.82 6.89
N SER A 123 -34.63 14.08 6.52
CA SER A 123 -35.15 14.57 5.24
C SER A 123 -34.69 13.85 3.95
N PRO A 124 -35.47 13.93 2.85
CA PRO A 124 -35.15 13.31 1.54
C PRO A 124 -33.88 13.84 0.85
N GLU A 125 -33.13 14.74 1.49
CA GLU A 125 -31.92 15.37 0.98
C GLU A 125 -30.62 14.65 1.40
N TYR A 126 -30.69 13.58 2.21
CA TYR A 126 -29.49 12.83 2.61
C TYR A 126 -29.08 11.81 1.55
N SER A 127 -27.93 12.11 0.92
CA SER A 127 -27.27 11.34 -0.12
C SER A 127 -26.96 9.90 0.33
N THR A 128 -27.02 8.97 -0.63
CA THR A 128 -26.52 7.60 -0.47
C THR A 128 -25.13 7.60 0.18
N SER A 129 -24.89 6.70 1.14
CA SER A 129 -23.60 6.61 1.85
C SER A 129 -23.17 5.18 2.14
N TYR A 130 -21.88 5.00 2.44
CA TYR A 130 -21.29 3.74 2.87
C TYR A 130 -20.76 3.85 4.30
N SER A 131 -20.71 2.73 4.99
CA SER A 131 -20.26 2.58 6.37
C SER A 131 -19.27 1.43 6.51
N THR A 132 -18.84 1.11 7.74
CA THR A 132 -17.98 -0.05 8.01
C THR A 132 -18.65 -1.39 7.65
N ALA A 133 -19.98 -1.44 7.50
CA ALA A 133 -20.68 -2.61 6.96
C ALA A 133 -20.36 -2.88 5.47
N ASP A 134 -19.75 -1.91 4.77
CA ASP A 134 -19.34 -1.98 3.37
C ASP A 134 -17.83 -2.23 3.20
N GLY A 135 -17.21 -2.91 4.17
CA GLY A 135 -15.79 -3.24 4.11
C GLY A 135 -15.40 -4.10 2.90
N ASP A 136 -16.31 -4.94 2.40
CA ASP A 136 -16.10 -5.77 1.21
C ASP A 136 -15.99 -4.91 -0.06
N LEU A 137 -16.76 -3.82 -0.15
CA LEU A 137 -16.59 -2.82 -1.21
C LEU A 137 -15.23 -2.13 -1.11
N ALA A 138 -14.79 -1.80 0.10
CA ALA A 138 -13.46 -1.23 0.28
C ALA A 138 -12.37 -2.21 -0.20
N ASP A 139 -12.44 -3.49 0.18
CA ASP A 139 -11.50 -4.52 -0.25
C ASP A 139 -11.53 -4.78 -1.76
N ALA A 140 -12.71 -4.81 -2.37
CA ALA A 140 -12.85 -4.87 -3.82
C ALA A 140 -12.17 -3.67 -4.50
N ALA A 141 -12.39 -2.46 -4.00
CA ALA A 141 -11.77 -1.25 -4.54
C ALA A 141 -10.24 -1.20 -4.31
N LYS A 142 -9.74 -1.67 -3.16
CA LYS A 142 -8.30 -1.85 -2.91
C LYS A 142 -7.71 -2.83 -3.91
N MET A 143 -8.41 -3.92 -4.22
CA MET A 143 -7.92 -4.90 -5.18
C MET A 143 -7.92 -4.38 -6.63
N LEU A 144 -8.87 -3.52 -6.99
CA LEU A 144 -8.81 -2.80 -8.28
C LEU A 144 -7.60 -1.85 -8.35
N VAL A 145 -7.27 -1.14 -7.27
CA VAL A 145 -6.04 -0.32 -7.17
C VAL A 145 -4.80 -1.19 -7.36
N ILE A 146 -4.71 -2.32 -6.63
CA ILE A 146 -3.59 -3.25 -6.70
C ILE A 146 -3.45 -3.82 -8.12
N THR A 147 -4.54 -4.31 -8.71
CA THR A 147 -4.55 -4.88 -10.07
C THR A 147 -4.08 -3.86 -11.11
N ALA A 148 -4.57 -2.62 -11.02
CA ALA A 148 -4.16 -1.53 -11.90
C ALA A 148 -2.67 -1.14 -11.75
N ALA A 149 -2.10 -1.33 -10.56
CA ALA A 149 -0.71 -1.03 -10.25
C ALA A 149 0.26 -2.14 -10.67
N VAL A 150 -0.08 -3.41 -10.47
CA VAL A 150 0.89 -4.52 -10.47
C VAL A 150 0.79 -5.47 -11.68
N SER A 151 -0.31 -5.46 -12.43
CA SER A 151 -0.49 -6.36 -13.57
C SER A 151 0.51 -6.08 -14.70
N ASP A 152 1.21 -7.08 -15.19
CA ASP A 152 2.09 -6.92 -16.37
C ASP A 152 1.30 -6.75 -17.67
N ASN A 153 0.01 -7.11 -17.68
CA ASN A 153 -0.88 -6.91 -18.82
C ASN A 153 -1.48 -5.49 -18.80
N GLN A 154 -1.16 -4.69 -19.81
CA GLN A 154 -1.64 -3.31 -19.94
C GLN A 154 -3.16 -3.19 -20.08
N ALA A 155 -3.83 -4.17 -20.70
CA ALA A 155 -5.28 -4.15 -20.85
C ALA A 155 -5.96 -4.30 -19.49
N ILE A 156 -5.55 -5.32 -18.70
CA ILE A 156 -6.03 -5.55 -17.33
C ILE A 156 -5.78 -4.31 -16.45
N ARG A 157 -4.58 -3.70 -16.56
CA ARG A 157 -4.27 -2.49 -15.79
C ARG A 157 -5.22 -1.34 -16.08
N ARG A 158 -5.44 -1.03 -17.36
CA ARG A 158 -6.30 0.08 -17.79
C ARG A 158 -7.76 -0.19 -17.46
N GLU A 159 -8.19 -1.44 -17.59
CA GLU A 159 -9.55 -1.85 -17.27
C GLU A 159 -9.82 -1.71 -15.76
N ALA A 160 -8.94 -2.26 -14.90
CA ALA A 160 -9.08 -2.13 -13.45
C ALA A 160 -9.08 -0.66 -12.98
N LEU A 161 -8.22 0.18 -13.56
CA LEU A 161 -8.22 1.61 -13.28
C LEU A 161 -9.51 2.30 -13.75
N SER A 162 -9.99 1.95 -14.94
CA SER A 162 -11.24 2.50 -15.48
C SER A 162 -12.44 2.08 -14.64
N ALA A 163 -12.51 0.81 -14.22
CA ALA A 163 -13.52 0.29 -13.30
C ALA A 163 -13.53 1.06 -11.97
N LEU A 164 -12.36 1.30 -11.37
CA LEU A 164 -12.23 2.10 -10.14
C LEU A 164 -12.75 3.53 -10.32
N CYS A 165 -12.38 4.20 -11.41
CA CYS A 165 -12.86 5.56 -11.68
C CYS A 165 -14.36 5.59 -12.02
N GLN A 166 -14.87 4.60 -12.74
CA GLN A 166 -16.30 4.47 -13.02
C GLN A 166 -17.11 4.22 -11.73
N LEU A 167 -16.61 3.42 -10.79
CA LEU A 167 -17.23 3.29 -9.46
C LEU A 167 -17.32 4.65 -8.78
N SER A 168 -16.23 5.40 -8.75
CA SER A 168 -16.19 6.71 -8.10
C SER A 168 -17.16 7.75 -8.69
N ALA A 169 -17.53 7.60 -9.97
CA ALA A 169 -18.50 8.47 -10.63
C ALA A 169 -19.95 8.10 -10.32
N HIS A 170 -20.22 6.89 -9.82
CA HIS A 170 -21.57 6.34 -9.70
C HIS A 170 -21.97 5.96 -8.28
N VAL A 171 -21.03 5.88 -7.35
CA VAL A 171 -21.25 5.59 -5.93
C VAL A 171 -20.36 6.48 -5.05
N PRO A 172 -20.76 6.77 -3.79
CA PRO A 172 -20.08 7.75 -2.92
C PRO A 172 -18.76 7.21 -2.32
N MET A 173 -17.77 6.89 -3.17
CA MET A 173 -16.50 6.27 -2.77
C MET A 173 -15.67 7.12 -1.79
N SER A 174 -15.92 8.44 -1.72
CA SER A 174 -15.25 9.32 -0.76
C SER A 174 -15.51 8.93 0.70
N HIS A 175 -16.67 8.33 0.99
CA HIS A 175 -17.03 7.88 2.35
C HIS A 175 -16.25 6.65 2.80
N LEU A 176 -15.82 5.80 1.87
CA LEU A 176 -15.01 4.60 2.17
C LEU A 176 -13.57 4.92 2.54
N ARG A 177 -13.09 6.13 2.23
CA ARG A 177 -11.67 6.49 2.35
C ARG A 177 -11.17 6.39 3.78
N GLY A 178 -11.90 6.94 4.73
CA GLY A 178 -11.49 7.08 6.13
C GLY A 178 -12.17 6.09 7.09
N LEU A 179 -12.87 5.08 6.57
CA LEU A 179 -13.51 4.09 7.44
C LEU A 179 -12.45 3.32 8.21
N SER A 180 -12.62 3.25 9.52
CA SER A 180 -11.72 2.45 10.36
C SER A 180 -12.45 2.04 11.63
N TRP A 181 -12.39 0.74 11.94
CA TRP A 181 -12.64 0.17 13.26
C TRP A 181 -11.39 -0.65 13.63
N GLY A 182 -10.30 0.05 13.98
CA GLY A 182 -9.01 -0.58 14.24
C GLY A 182 -8.14 -0.71 12.98
N HIS A 183 -8.29 -1.78 12.21
CA HIS A 183 -7.16 -2.25 11.38
C HIS A 183 -7.41 -2.42 9.85
N GLY A 184 -8.65 -2.54 9.35
CA GLY A 184 -8.86 -3.04 7.97
C GLY A 184 -9.74 -2.25 6.99
N PHE A 185 -10.54 -1.27 7.39
CA PHE A 185 -11.73 -0.95 6.56
C PHE A 185 -11.48 0.05 5.43
N GLY A 186 -10.62 1.05 5.64
CA GLY A 186 -10.58 2.22 4.75
C GLY A 186 -9.90 1.91 3.42
N LEU A 187 -10.46 2.44 2.33
CA LEU A 187 -9.83 2.35 1.00
C LEU A 187 -8.44 3.04 0.99
N SER A 188 -8.21 4.05 1.84
CA SER A 188 -6.88 4.70 1.91
C SER A 188 -5.77 3.78 2.39
N LEU A 189 -6.10 2.68 3.08
CA LEU A 189 -5.11 1.77 3.66
C LEU A 189 -4.21 1.13 2.59
N VAL A 190 -4.71 0.93 1.37
CA VAL A 190 -3.90 0.41 0.24
C VAL A 190 -2.71 1.32 -0.07
N ALA A 191 -2.92 2.63 -0.04
CA ALA A 191 -1.86 3.60 -0.26
C ALA A 191 -1.01 3.81 1.00
N SER A 192 -1.64 3.83 2.18
CA SER A 192 -0.94 3.99 3.47
C SER A 192 0.09 2.91 3.72
N GLU A 193 -0.28 1.63 3.54
CA GLU A 193 0.63 0.50 3.77
C GLU A 193 1.73 0.44 2.71
N ALA A 194 1.38 0.63 1.43
CA ALA A 194 2.35 0.69 0.35
C ALA A 194 3.36 1.83 0.53
N LEU A 195 2.91 3.02 0.95
CA LEU A 195 3.78 4.17 1.21
C LEU A 195 4.72 3.88 2.38
N LYS A 196 4.18 3.36 3.48
CA LYS A 196 4.95 3.04 4.69
C LYS A 196 6.11 2.10 4.39
N LEU A 197 5.83 0.96 3.74
CA LEU A 197 6.88 0.00 3.40
C LEU A 197 7.84 0.55 2.34
N TYR A 198 7.33 1.25 1.32
CA TYR A 198 8.18 1.88 0.30
C TYR A 198 9.17 2.87 0.93
N MET A 199 8.71 3.72 1.83
CA MET A 199 9.54 4.72 2.49
C MET A 199 10.53 4.10 3.47
N LEU A 200 10.10 3.17 4.33
CA LEU A 200 10.99 2.51 5.27
C LEU A 200 12.12 1.78 4.55
N LEU A 201 11.81 0.98 3.52
CA LEU A 201 12.82 0.21 2.78
C LEU A 201 13.83 1.11 2.07
N ASN A 202 13.38 2.15 1.35
CA ASN A 202 14.30 3.06 0.68
C ASN A 202 15.11 3.90 1.67
N LEU A 203 14.52 4.33 2.79
CA LEU A 203 15.21 5.13 3.80
C LEU A 203 16.26 4.30 4.56
N ILE A 204 15.94 3.05 4.93
CA ILE A 204 16.88 2.14 5.58
C ILE A 204 18.09 1.91 4.67
N GLU A 205 17.88 1.61 3.38
CA GLU A 205 18.98 1.43 2.42
C GLU A 205 19.80 2.72 2.26
N ALA A 206 19.13 3.88 2.14
CA ALA A 206 19.80 5.17 1.99
C ALA A 206 20.66 5.54 3.22
N VAL A 207 20.23 5.16 4.42
CA VAL A 207 21.01 5.34 5.66
C VAL A 207 22.17 4.36 5.70
N GLN A 208 21.95 3.09 5.35
CA GLN A 208 22.99 2.06 5.35
C GLN A 208 24.10 2.33 4.33
N SER A 209 23.76 2.83 3.14
CA SER A 209 24.75 3.16 2.09
C SER A 209 25.71 4.29 2.49
N ARG A 210 25.40 5.04 3.55
CA ARG A 210 26.27 6.05 4.16
C ARG A 210 27.07 5.53 5.35
N GLY A 211 26.63 4.42 5.95
CA GLY A 211 27.22 3.85 7.15
C GLY A 211 28.48 3.02 6.85
N ALA A 212 29.35 2.88 7.85
CA ALA A 212 30.52 2.01 7.77
C ALA A 212 30.17 0.52 7.98
N GLN A 213 28.97 0.21 8.49
CA GLN A 213 28.51 -1.14 8.77
C GLN A 213 27.12 -1.36 8.16
N GLN A 214 26.98 -2.46 7.43
CA GLN A 214 25.70 -2.91 6.90
C GLN A 214 24.97 -3.72 7.99
N VAL A 215 23.73 -3.34 8.26
CA VAL A 215 22.85 -4.02 9.19
C VAL A 215 21.85 -4.84 8.37
N SER A 216 21.55 -6.06 8.80
CA SER A 216 20.48 -6.84 8.17
C SER A 216 19.15 -6.08 8.27
N LEU A 217 18.41 -6.01 7.17
CA LEU A 217 17.09 -5.37 7.12
C LEU A 217 16.14 -5.99 8.16
N LEU A 218 16.30 -7.29 8.35
CA LEU A 218 15.58 -8.18 9.27
C LEU A 218 15.97 -8.00 10.75
N ARG A 219 16.73 -6.96 11.06
CA ARG A 219 17.04 -6.50 12.42
C ARG A 219 16.60 -5.06 12.66
N VAL A 220 15.97 -4.40 11.69
CA VAL A 220 15.47 -3.03 11.85
C VAL A 220 14.07 -3.08 12.47
N LYS A 221 13.98 -2.71 13.75
CA LYS A 221 12.79 -2.92 14.60
C LYS A 221 11.54 -2.27 14.03
N ILE A 222 11.61 -1.02 13.56
CA ILE A 222 10.43 -0.34 13.03
C ILE A 222 9.88 -1.03 11.77
N LEU A 223 10.75 -1.60 10.92
CA LEU A 223 10.31 -2.38 9.78
C LEU A 223 9.63 -3.67 10.25
N LEU A 224 10.26 -4.41 11.17
CA LEU A 224 9.70 -5.64 11.73
C LEU A 224 8.32 -5.39 12.36
N CYS A 225 8.18 -4.32 13.14
CA CYS A 225 6.91 -3.91 13.71
C CYS A 225 5.89 -3.52 12.64
N ALA A 226 6.29 -2.87 11.55
CA ALA A 226 5.41 -2.53 10.44
C ALA A 226 4.91 -3.78 9.70
N LEU A 227 5.80 -4.75 9.48
CA LEU A 227 5.46 -6.03 8.85
C LEU A 227 4.53 -6.85 9.73
N GLY A 228 4.98 -7.15 10.95
CA GLY A 228 4.30 -8.02 11.90
C GLY A 228 2.96 -7.44 12.34
N ASN A 229 2.90 -6.20 12.83
CA ASN A 229 1.66 -5.64 13.38
C ASN A 229 0.70 -5.07 12.34
N TYR A 230 1.06 -5.00 11.06
CA TYR A 230 0.19 -4.35 10.05
C TYR A 230 0.26 -5.04 8.69
N SER A 231 1.36 -4.89 7.96
CA SER A 231 1.37 -5.13 6.52
C SER A 231 1.32 -6.61 6.12
N LEU A 232 1.57 -7.52 7.07
CA LEU A 232 1.42 -8.96 6.88
C LEU A 232 0.17 -9.53 7.55
N GLN A 233 -0.65 -8.73 8.21
CA GLN A 233 -1.77 -9.26 9.00
C GLN A 233 -2.97 -9.69 8.12
N ASN A 234 -3.76 -10.62 8.64
CA ASN A 234 -4.98 -11.13 8.00
C ASN A 234 -6.23 -10.73 8.81
N TYR A 235 -6.51 -9.43 8.86
CA TYR A 235 -7.69 -8.86 9.51
C TYR A 235 -8.98 -9.11 8.72
N ASP A 236 -10.10 -8.56 9.19
CA ASP A 236 -11.42 -8.71 8.58
C ASP A 236 -11.54 -8.13 7.15
N TYR A 237 -10.71 -7.15 6.76
CA TYR A 237 -10.71 -6.54 5.42
C TYR A 237 -9.28 -6.19 4.98
N PRO A 238 -8.43 -7.20 4.70
CA PRO A 238 -6.99 -7.01 4.65
C PRO A 238 -6.47 -6.90 3.21
N ALA A 239 -7.30 -6.56 2.21
CA ALA A 239 -6.88 -6.61 0.81
C ALA A 239 -5.63 -5.75 0.50
N GLN A 240 -5.39 -4.67 1.26
CA GLN A 240 -4.15 -3.88 1.19
C GLN A 240 -2.87 -4.70 1.46
N ASN A 241 -2.96 -5.78 2.24
CA ASN A 241 -1.83 -6.59 2.66
C ASN A 241 -1.48 -7.69 1.67
N ILE A 242 -2.34 -8.00 0.70
CA ILE A 242 -2.14 -9.07 -0.29
C ILE A 242 -0.79 -8.95 -1.03
N PRO A 243 -0.44 -7.81 -1.68
CA PRO A 243 0.84 -7.68 -2.38
C PRO A 243 2.04 -7.74 -1.42
N HIS A 244 1.87 -7.27 -0.18
CA HIS A 244 2.91 -7.30 0.84
C HIS A 244 3.18 -8.74 1.30
N ARG A 245 2.12 -9.49 1.62
CA ARG A 245 2.22 -10.92 1.98
C ARG A 245 2.85 -11.72 0.85
N ALA A 246 2.43 -11.52 -0.40
CA ALA A 246 2.99 -12.23 -1.55
C ALA A 246 4.52 -12.07 -1.64
N PHE A 247 5.03 -10.84 -1.49
CA PHE A 247 6.47 -10.59 -1.50
C PHE A 247 7.17 -11.15 -0.27
N TRP A 248 6.75 -10.79 0.94
CA TRP A 248 7.48 -11.14 2.17
C TRP A 248 7.40 -12.64 2.50
N HIS A 249 6.26 -13.29 2.25
CA HIS A 249 6.14 -14.73 2.49
C HIS A 249 7.03 -15.54 1.54
N SER A 250 7.28 -15.04 0.31
CA SER A 250 8.23 -15.68 -0.61
C SER A 250 9.67 -15.70 -0.07
N LEU A 251 9.98 -14.84 0.91
CA LEU A 251 11.28 -14.76 1.59
C LEU A 251 11.26 -15.47 2.95
N GLY A 252 10.18 -16.20 3.28
CA GLY A 252 10.00 -16.85 4.59
C GLY A 252 9.56 -15.91 5.72
N ILE A 253 9.20 -14.67 5.41
CA ILE A 253 8.87 -13.64 6.41
C ILE A 253 7.35 -13.59 6.60
N THR A 254 6.87 -14.18 7.69
CA THR A 254 5.46 -14.16 8.10
C THR A 254 5.21 -13.09 9.17
N GLU A 255 3.94 -12.78 9.43
CA GLU A 255 3.53 -11.87 10.50
C GLU A 255 4.07 -12.31 11.88
N SER A 256 3.94 -13.59 12.22
CA SER A 256 4.38 -14.14 13.50
C SER A 256 5.91 -14.12 13.64
N TRP A 257 6.60 -14.40 12.53
CA TRP A 257 8.05 -14.32 12.50
C TRP A 257 8.52 -12.87 12.71
N ALA A 258 7.89 -11.91 12.02
CA ALA A 258 8.26 -10.50 12.12
C ALA A 258 8.01 -9.93 13.53
N ASP A 259 6.88 -10.27 14.16
CA ASP A 259 6.56 -9.85 15.52
C ASP A 259 7.56 -10.41 16.55
N ARG A 260 7.85 -11.72 16.50
CA ARG A 260 8.83 -12.36 17.39
C ARG A 260 10.24 -11.79 17.20
N GLN A 261 10.63 -11.59 15.95
CA GLN A 261 11.91 -10.98 15.61
C GLN A 261 11.98 -9.54 16.14
N ALA A 262 10.90 -8.76 16.09
CA ALA A 262 10.84 -7.41 16.67
C ALA A 262 11.06 -7.40 18.19
N ASP A 263 10.54 -8.42 18.89
CA ASP A 263 10.74 -8.66 20.33
C ASP A 263 12.14 -9.21 20.67
N GLY A 264 12.99 -9.46 19.66
CA GLY A 264 14.33 -10.01 19.84
C GLY A 264 14.33 -11.50 20.15
N ILE A 265 13.20 -12.18 19.96
CA ILE A 265 13.07 -13.63 20.10
C ILE A 265 13.54 -14.26 18.79
N ARG A 266 14.67 -14.98 18.86
CA ARG A 266 15.24 -15.65 17.69
C ARG A 266 14.55 -17.01 17.49
N GLU A 267 13.76 -17.14 16.43
CA GLU A 267 13.24 -18.44 15.99
C GLU A 267 14.30 -19.29 15.29
N SER A 268 14.06 -20.61 15.27
CA SER A 268 14.90 -21.65 14.68
C SER A 268 14.67 -21.83 13.18
N ASP A 269 15.77 -22.14 12.48
CA ASP A 269 15.98 -22.93 11.24
C ASP A 269 15.10 -22.79 9.98
N GLU A 270 14.00 -22.03 9.97
CA GLU A 270 13.31 -21.73 8.70
C GLU A 270 14.17 -20.80 7.83
N PRO A 271 14.38 -21.10 6.53
CA PRO A 271 15.27 -20.32 5.68
C PRO A 271 14.62 -18.98 5.33
N VAL A 272 14.96 -17.95 6.11
CA VAL A 272 14.58 -16.57 5.82
C VAL A 272 15.66 -15.89 4.98
N VAL A 273 15.24 -15.15 3.96
CA VAL A 273 16.14 -14.45 3.06
C VAL A 273 16.05 -12.94 3.31
N ASP A 274 17.18 -12.33 3.69
CA ASP A 274 17.31 -10.87 3.71
C ASP A 274 17.55 -10.36 2.28
N PRO A 275 16.61 -9.63 1.66
CA PRO A 275 16.77 -9.17 0.28
C PRO A 275 17.84 -8.08 0.13
N LEU A 276 18.34 -7.49 1.23
CA LEU A 276 19.52 -6.62 1.26
C LEU A 276 20.74 -7.30 1.89
N GLY A 277 20.69 -8.62 2.11
CA GLY A 277 21.81 -9.41 2.60
C GLY A 277 23.02 -9.34 1.67
N LEU A 278 24.20 -9.70 2.20
CA LEU A 278 25.49 -9.66 1.48
C LEU A 278 25.74 -10.87 0.57
N GLY A 279 24.90 -11.91 0.62
CA GLY A 279 25.07 -13.13 -0.19
C GLY A 279 25.02 -12.85 -1.69
N ASP A 280 25.87 -13.48 -2.48
CA ASP A 280 25.87 -13.32 -3.96
C ASP A 280 25.44 -14.61 -4.69
N ASP A 281 24.78 -15.50 -3.97
CA ASP A 281 24.13 -16.68 -4.56
C ASP A 281 22.87 -16.29 -5.33
N GLU A 282 22.36 -17.24 -6.12
CA GLU A 282 21.17 -17.06 -6.95
C GLU A 282 19.95 -16.61 -6.12
N VAL A 283 19.81 -17.12 -4.89
CA VAL A 283 18.71 -16.78 -3.98
C VAL A 283 18.74 -15.30 -3.60
N HIS A 284 19.90 -14.76 -3.22
CA HIS A 284 20.03 -13.35 -2.88
C HIS A 284 19.95 -12.44 -4.10
N GLN A 285 20.42 -12.88 -5.28
CA GLN A 285 20.26 -12.12 -6.52
C GLN A 285 18.78 -12.02 -6.91
N GLU A 286 18.05 -13.13 -6.86
CA GLU A 286 16.60 -13.17 -7.11
C GLU A 286 15.84 -12.32 -6.08
N ALA A 287 16.14 -12.45 -4.78
CA ALA A 287 15.52 -11.64 -3.74
C ALA A 287 15.71 -10.13 -3.96
N ARG A 288 16.89 -9.68 -4.43
CA ARG A 288 17.14 -8.27 -4.79
C ARG A 288 16.35 -7.83 -6.01
N LEU A 289 16.23 -8.69 -7.03
CA LEU A 289 15.43 -8.39 -8.22
C LEU A 289 13.95 -8.26 -7.85
N ASN A 290 13.44 -9.19 -7.05
CA ASN A 290 12.07 -9.18 -6.55
C ASN A 290 11.80 -7.97 -5.64
N LEU A 291 12.75 -7.58 -4.78
CA LEU A 291 12.64 -6.36 -3.99
C LEU A 291 12.53 -5.11 -4.88
N LYS A 292 13.31 -5.02 -5.96
CA LYS A 292 13.21 -3.91 -6.92
C LYS A 292 11.83 -3.86 -7.59
N LYS A 293 11.26 -5.02 -7.96
CA LYS A 293 9.89 -5.10 -8.49
C LYS A 293 8.87 -4.67 -7.43
N TYR A 294 8.97 -5.22 -6.23
CA TYR A 294 8.10 -4.89 -5.11
C TYR A 294 8.07 -3.40 -4.77
N LEU A 295 9.22 -2.71 -4.78
CA LEU A 295 9.28 -1.26 -4.58
C LEU A 295 8.63 -0.48 -5.72
N LYS A 296 8.75 -0.96 -6.98
CA LYS A 296 8.03 -0.37 -8.13
C LYS A 296 6.52 -0.54 -7.96
N ASP A 297 6.09 -1.73 -7.56
CA ASP A 297 4.68 -2.05 -7.34
C ASP A 297 4.08 -1.21 -6.20
N CYS A 298 4.80 -1.06 -5.08
CA CYS A 298 4.38 -0.18 -3.98
C CYS A 298 4.22 1.27 -4.46
N PHE A 299 5.19 1.80 -5.22
CA PHE A 299 5.09 3.15 -5.77
C PHE A 299 3.95 3.27 -6.80
N ALA A 300 3.69 2.21 -7.56
CA ALA A 300 2.59 2.17 -8.52
C ALA A 300 1.22 2.26 -7.85
N ILE A 301 1.03 1.57 -6.73
CA ILE A 301 -0.16 1.70 -5.90
C ILE A 301 -0.41 3.17 -5.52
N LEU A 302 0.65 3.93 -5.18
CA LEU A 302 0.50 5.33 -4.78
C LEU A 302 -0.04 6.21 -5.91
N TYR A 303 0.55 6.15 -7.11
CA TYR A 303 0.10 7.00 -8.21
C TYR A 303 -1.23 6.53 -8.80
N VAL A 304 -1.53 5.22 -8.77
CA VAL A 304 -2.86 4.70 -9.15
C VAL A 304 -3.93 5.18 -8.16
N TYR A 305 -3.64 5.13 -6.87
CA TYR A 305 -4.54 5.66 -5.86
C TYR A 305 -4.71 7.19 -5.99
N ASP A 306 -3.67 7.92 -6.36
CA ASP A 306 -3.77 9.36 -6.64
C ASP A 306 -4.68 9.67 -7.83
N VAL A 307 -4.68 8.83 -8.88
CA VAL A 307 -5.66 8.93 -9.98
C VAL A 307 -7.09 8.84 -9.46
N PHE A 308 -7.35 7.89 -8.56
CA PHE A 308 -8.65 7.77 -7.91
C PHE A 308 -8.96 8.99 -7.02
N LEU A 309 -8.01 9.48 -6.22
CA LEU A 309 -8.20 10.67 -5.40
C LEU A 309 -8.59 11.90 -6.22
N LYS A 310 -8.06 12.06 -7.44
CA LYS A 310 -8.46 13.13 -8.36
C LYS A 310 -9.94 13.08 -8.74
N GLN A 311 -10.57 11.90 -8.72
CA GLN A 311 -11.99 11.75 -9.02
C GLN A 311 -12.88 12.17 -7.85
N ILE A 312 -12.39 12.03 -6.61
CA ILE A 312 -13.23 12.15 -5.40
C ILE A 312 -12.85 13.30 -4.46
N ALA A 313 -11.73 13.98 -4.70
CA ALA A 313 -11.22 15.02 -3.82
C ALA A 313 -10.65 16.20 -4.61
N SER A 314 -10.74 17.40 -4.00
CA SER A 314 -10.06 18.58 -4.53
C SER A 314 -8.54 18.43 -4.46
N GLU A 315 -7.83 19.18 -5.29
CA GLU A 315 -6.36 19.22 -5.28
C GLU A 315 -5.80 19.52 -3.89
N GLN A 316 -6.38 20.48 -3.17
CA GLN A 316 -5.97 20.83 -1.82
C GLN A 316 -6.09 19.62 -0.86
N LYS A 317 -7.25 18.96 -0.83
CA LYS A 317 -7.47 17.78 0.03
C LYS A 317 -6.55 16.61 -0.33
N ARG A 318 -6.19 16.47 -1.61
CA ARG A 318 -5.26 15.43 -2.09
C ARG A 318 -3.83 15.70 -1.63
N LYS A 319 -3.35 16.95 -1.73
CA LYS A 319 -2.04 17.36 -1.22
C LYS A 319 -1.95 17.24 0.30
N GLU A 320 -3.02 17.59 1.02
CA GLU A 320 -3.13 17.39 2.46
C GLU A 320 -3.05 15.91 2.83
N PHE A 321 -3.77 15.04 2.11
CA PHE A 321 -3.71 13.60 2.31
C PHE A 321 -2.29 13.06 2.18
N TRP A 322 -1.60 13.33 1.07
CA TRP A 322 -0.24 12.82 0.88
C TRP A 322 0.76 13.44 1.87
N SER A 323 0.62 14.73 2.18
CA SER A 323 1.47 15.36 3.19
C SER A 323 1.30 14.70 4.55
N TYR A 324 0.05 14.41 4.95
CA TYR A 324 -0.25 13.69 6.18
C TYR A 324 0.36 12.28 6.18
N GLU A 325 0.13 11.50 5.12
CA GLU A 325 0.62 10.12 5.03
C GLU A 325 2.17 10.04 5.05
N ILE A 326 2.86 10.93 4.32
CA ILE A 326 4.33 11.00 4.32
C ILE A 326 4.85 11.38 5.70
N ASN A 327 4.30 12.43 6.31
CA ASN A 327 4.74 12.89 7.64
C ASN A 327 4.47 11.83 8.71
N ARG A 328 3.37 11.09 8.60
CA ARG A 328 3.03 10.00 9.52
C ARG A 328 4.09 8.91 9.53
N VAL A 329 4.71 8.57 8.39
CA VAL A 329 5.83 7.60 8.37
C VAL A 329 7.01 8.10 9.19
N PHE A 330 7.35 9.39 9.08
CA PHE A 330 8.46 9.99 9.84
C PHE A 330 8.14 10.25 11.31
N PHE A 331 6.87 10.46 11.67
CA PHE A 331 6.47 10.66 13.07
C PHE A 331 6.74 9.43 13.95
N TYR A 332 6.78 8.23 13.35
CA TYR A 332 7.10 6.99 14.05
C TYR A 332 8.61 6.67 14.10
N LEU A 333 9.48 7.53 13.53
CA LEU A 333 10.96 7.39 13.47
C LEU A 333 11.66 8.30 14.48
#